data_AF-A0A098M7S2-F1
#
_entry.id   AF-A0A098M7S2-F1
#
_cell.length_a   1.000
_cell.length_b   1.000
_cell.length_c   1.000
_cell.angle_alpha   90.00
_cell.angle_beta   90.00
_cell.angle_gamma   90.00
#
_symmetry.space_group_name_H-M   'P 1'
#
loop_
_entity.id
_entity.type
_entity.pdbx_description
1 polymer ?
#
loop_
_entity_poly.entity_id
_entity_poly.type
_entity_poly.pdbx_seq_one_letter_code
_entity_poly.pdbx_strand_id
1 'polypeptide(L)'
;MSNVLLHEKIFKQMESLLDEACQGGHDAVLAHLKALAYSLGAQVAVMSSPEEVPDKINEVMTQFGRGVQSGMLTTHGLTGNFTVQIRSVTRG
;
A
#
# COMPACT_ATOMS: atom_id res chain seq x y z
N MET A 1 -10.36 19.38 9.88
CA MET A 1 -11.14 18.96 8.68
C MET A 1 -10.29 18.77 7.43
N SER A 2 -9.10 19.39 7.27
CA SER A 2 -8.28 19.27 6.05
C SER A 2 -7.60 17.91 5.80
N ASN A 3 -7.36 17.09 6.83
CA ASN A 3 -6.60 15.85 6.67
C ASN A 3 -7.41 14.73 5.97
N VAL A 4 -8.72 14.65 6.25
CA VAL A 4 -9.61 13.63 5.68
C VAL A 4 -9.71 13.75 4.16
N LEU A 5 -9.81 14.97 3.64
CA LEU A 5 -9.89 15.25 2.21
C LEU A 5 -8.60 14.92 1.45
N LEU A 6 -7.45 15.07 2.11
CA LEU A 6 -6.15 14.70 1.54
C LEU A 6 -6.03 13.18 1.38
N HIS A 7 -6.42 12.41 2.41
CA HIS A 7 -6.42 10.96 2.35
C HIS A 7 -7.35 10.42 1.26
N GLU A 8 -8.54 11.00 1.09
CA GLU A 8 -9.49 10.61 0.05
C GLU A 8 -8.95 10.89 -1.36
N LYS A 9 -8.29 12.04 -1.57
CA LYS A 9 -7.70 12.39 -2.87
C LYS A 9 -6.56 11.44 -3.25
N ILE A 10 -5.69 11.11 -2.30
CA ILE A 10 -4.60 10.15 -2.52
C ILE A 10 -5.17 8.77 -2.85
N PHE A 11 -6.19 8.34 -2.10
CA PHE A 11 -6.86 7.07 -2.35
C PHE A 11 -7.46 7.00 -3.76
N LYS A 12 -8.25 8.00 -4.17
CA LYS A 12 -8.84 8.08 -5.52
C LYS A 12 -7.77 8.09 -6.62
N GLN A 13 -6.63 8.73 -6.36
CA GLN A 13 -5.52 8.73 -7.31
C GLN A 13 -4.86 7.36 -7.43
N MET A 14 -4.71 6.63 -6.32
CA MET A 14 -4.22 5.24 -6.35
C MET A 14 -5.20 4.30 -7.06
N GLU A 15 -6.51 4.50 -6.86
CA GLU A 15 -7.57 3.75 -7.53
C GLU A 15 -7.55 3.98 -9.05
N SER A 16 -7.47 5.24 -9.49
CA SER A 16 -7.35 5.58 -10.93
C SER A 16 -6.11 4.95 -11.58
N LEU A 17 -4.96 5.01 -10.91
CA LEU A 17 -3.73 4.42 -11.45
C LEU A 17 -3.79 2.90 -11.55
N LEU A 18 -4.51 2.26 -10.62
CA LEU A 18 -4.77 0.82 -10.68
C LEU A 18 -5.76 0.48 -11.80
N ASP A 19 -6.81 1.26 -11.98
CA ASP A 19 -7.79 1.07 -13.06
C ASP A 19 -7.13 1.22 -14.44
N GLU A 20 -6.27 2.22 -14.60
CA GLU A 20 -5.44 2.40 -15.80
C GLU A 20 -4.53 1.18 -16.05
N ALA A 21 -3.89 0.66 -14.99
CA ALA A 21 -3.07 -0.53 -15.10
C ALA A 21 -3.91 -1.77 -15.48
N CYS A 22 -5.11 -1.92 -14.92
CA CYS A 22 -6.05 -2.99 -15.27
C CYS A 22 -6.48 -2.94 -16.74
N GLN A 23 -6.68 -1.74 -17.30
CA GLN A 23 -6.96 -1.56 -18.73
C GLN A 23 -5.78 -2.01 -19.62
N GLY A 24 -4.55 -1.91 -19.12
CA GLY A 24 -3.33 -2.38 -19.79
C GLY A 24 -3.08 -3.89 -19.70
N GLY A 25 -3.92 -4.64 -18.98
CA GLY A 25 -3.80 -6.10 -18.83
C GLY A 25 -2.78 -6.55 -17.78
N HIS A 26 -2.54 -7.86 -17.70
CA HIS A 26 -1.81 -8.50 -16.60
C HIS A 26 -0.41 -7.91 -16.35
N ASP A 27 0.36 -7.68 -17.42
CA ASP A 27 1.73 -7.17 -17.30
C ASP A 27 1.77 -5.73 -16.80
N ALA A 28 0.80 -4.89 -17.21
CA ALA A 28 0.69 -3.52 -16.75
C ALA A 28 0.30 -3.46 -15.26
N VAL A 29 -0.64 -4.31 -14.82
CA VAL A 29 -0.99 -4.47 -13.41
C VAL A 29 0.24 -4.90 -12.60
N LEU A 30 0.97 -5.91 -13.07
CA LEU A 30 2.17 -6.39 -12.38
C LEU A 30 3.26 -5.31 -12.30
N ALA A 31 3.47 -4.54 -13.38
CA ALA A 31 4.41 -3.43 -13.39
C ALA A 31 4.00 -2.33 -12.41
N HIS A 32 2.71 -1.98 -12.36
CA HIS A 32 2.16 -1.00 -11.42
C HIS A 32 2.38 -1.44 -9.97
N LEU A 33 2.05 -2.70 -9.64
CA LEU A 33 2.24 -3.24 -8.29
C LEU A 33 3.71 -3.28 -7.87
N LYS A 34 4.63 -3.61 -8.79
CA LYS A 34 6.08 -3.56 -8.54
C LYS A 34 6.55 -2.13 -8.26
N ALA A 35 6.09 -1.16 -9.05
CA ALA A 35 6.43 0.24 -8.85
C ALA A 35 5.93 0.75 -7.49
N LEU A 36 4.69 0.42 -7.13
CA LEU A 36 4.11 0.74 -5.83
C LEU A 36 4.97 0.18 -4.68
N ALA A 37 5.31 -1.11 -4.73
CA ALA A 37 6.12 -1.76 -3.70
C ALA A 37 7.51 -1.11 -3.57
N TYR A 38 8.15 -0.77 -4.69
CA TYR A 38 9.43 -0.07 -4.69
C TYR A 38 9.32 1.32 -4.05
N SER A 39 8.32 2.11 -4.44
CA SER A 39 8.10 3.45 -3.90
C SER A 39 7.81 3.44 -2.39
N LEU A 40 7.04 2.47 -1.90
CA LEU A 40 6.79 2.30 -0.47
C LEU A 40 8.08 1.92 0.29
N GLY A 41 8.83 0.93 -0.21
CA GLY A 41 10.10 0.54 0.38
C GLY A 41 11.13 1.67 0.42
N ALA A 42 11.22 2.45 -0.67
CA ALA A 42 12.10 3.61 -0.76
C ALA A 42 11.73 4.70 0.25
N GLN A 43 10.43 5.00 0.42
CA GLN A 43 9.97 5.96 1.43
C GLN A 43 10.31 5.50 2.85
N VAL A 44 10.09 4.22 3.16
CA VAL A 44 10.47 3.67 4.47
C VAL A 44 11.98 3.80 4.70
N ALA A 45 12.80 3.46 3.71
CA ALA A 45 14.26 3.57 3.81
C ALA A 45 14.75 5.03 4.00
N VAL A 46 14.08 6.01 3.41
CA VAL A 46 14.41 7.44 3.57
C VAL A 46 13.98 8.00 4.93
N MET A 47 12.85 7.51 5.47
CA MET A 47 12.23 8.07 6.68
C MET A 47 12.66 7.39 7.99
N SER A 48 13.46 6.32 7.93
CA SER A 48 13.78 5.48 9.09
C SER A 48 15.28 5.37 9.29
N SER A 49 15.73 5.30 10.54
CA SER A 49 17.05 4.77 10.85
C SER A 49 17.11 3.27 10.52
N PRO A 50 18.29 2.68 10.21
CA PRO A 50 18.41 1.27 9.82
C PRO A 50 17.75 0.28 10.79
N GLU A 51 17.82 0.57 12.09
CA GLU A 51 17.22 -0.20 13.17
C GLU A 51 15.69 -0.13 13.21
N GLU A 52 15.10 0.97 12.71
CA GLU A 52 13.65 1.20 12.66
C GLU A 52 13.00 0.68 11.37
N VAL A 53 13.79 0.40 10.33
CA VAL A 53 13.27 -0.04 9.02
C VAL A 53 12.29 -1.22 9.14
N PRO A 54 12.57 -2.31 9.89
CA PRO A 54 11.63 -3.43 10.00
C PRO A 54 10.27 -3.01 10.57
N ASP A 55 10.26 -2.16 11.60
CA ASP A 55 9.04 -1.71 12.25
C ASP A 55 8.26 -0.72 11.36
N LYS A 56 8.96 0.16 10.65
CA LYS A 56 8.34 1.08 9.70
C LYS A 56 7.79 0.40 8.46
N ILE A 57 8.44 -0.65 7.97
CA ILE A 57 7.89 -1.51 6.92
C ILE A 57 6.58 -2.15 7.40
N ASN A 58 6.55 -2.69 8.63
CA ASN A 58 5.35 -3.28 9.21
C ASN A 58 4.21 -2.27 9.37
N GLU A 59 4.51 -1.07 9.84
CA GLU A 59 3.52 0.01 9.99
C GLU A 59 2.92 0.39 8.63
N VAL A 60 3.76 0.67 7.64
CA VAL A 60 3.31 1.06 6.29
C VAL A 60 2.45 -0.03 5.66
N MET A 61 2.85 -1.30 5.78
CA MET A 61 2.08 -2.42 5.23
C MET A 61 0.76 -2.65 5.98
N THR A 62 0.73 -2.40 7.29
CA THR A 62 -0.50 -2.44 8.08
C THR A 62 -1.47 -1.34 7.65
N GLN A 63 -0.98 -0.11 7.46
CA GLN A 63 -1.82 0.99 7.00
C GLN A 63 -2.31 0.78 5.57
N PHE A 64 -1.44 0.29 4.68
CA PHE A 64 -1.81 -0.10 3.32
C PHE A 64 -2.94 -1.15 3.35
N GLY A 65 -2.78 -2.20 4.14
CA GLY A 65 -3.79 -3.26 4.27
C GLY A 65 -5.14 -2.75 4.80
N ARG A 66 -5.13 -1.86 5.80
CA ARG A 66 -6.35 -1.20 6.30
C ARG A 66 -7.01 -0.33 5.23
N GLY A 67 -6.21 0.39 4.42
CA GLY A 67 -6.71 1.19 3.30
C GLY A 67 -7.41 0.33 2.25
N VAL A 68 -6.81 -0.80 1.85
CA VAL A 68 -7.43 -1.77 0.93
C VAL A 68 -8.73 -2.33 1.51
N GLN A 69 -8.73 -2.73 2.79
CA GLN A 69 -9.93 -3.24 3.45
C GLN A 69 -11.06 -2.19 3.51
N SER A 70 -10.72 -0.94 3.82
CA SER A 70 -11.68 0.17 3.82
C SER A 70 -12.25 0.42 2.43
N GLY A 71 -11.42 0.36 1.38
CA GLY A 71 -11.84 0.48 -0.01
C GLY A 71 -12.79 -0.64 -0.43
N MET A 72 -12.45 -1.91 -0.15
CA MET A 72 -13.32 -3.06 -0.43
C MET A 72 -14.69 -2.95 0.23
N LEU A 73 -14.72 -2.51 1.50
CA LEU A 73 -15.98 -2.32 2.23
C LEU A 73 -16.80 -1.16 1.64
N THR A 74 -16.17 -0.01 1.40
CA THR A 74 -16.86 1.22 1.03
C THR A 74 -17.30 1.22 -0.44
N THR A 75 -16.46 0.70 -1.34
CA THR A 75 -16.72 0.71 -2.79
C THR A 75 -17.49 -0.52 -3.26
N HIS A 76 -17.27 -1.68 -2.64
CA HIS A 76 -17.82 -2.96 -3.13
C HIS A 76 -18.70 -3.70 -2.12
N GLY A 77 -18.88 -3.19 -0.90
CA GLY A 77 -19.66 -3.86 0.15
C GLY A 77 -19.05 -5.17 0.65
N LEU A 78 -17.77 -5.43 0.35
CA LEU A 78 -17.10 -6.68 0.67
C LEU A 78 -16.44 -6.62 2.04
N THR A 79 -16.76 -7.58 2.91
CA THR A 79 -16.11 -7.76 4.22
C THR A 79 -15.00 -8.81 4.10
N GLY A 80 -13.79 -8.37 3.77
CA GLY A 80 -12.60 -9.22 3.73
C GLY A 80 -11.57 -8.79 4.78
N ASN A 81 -10.85 -9.74 5.39
CA ASN A 81 -9.72 -9.45 6.27
C ASN A 81 -8.43 -9.54 5.46
N PHE A 82 -7.79 -8.40 5.21
CA PHE A 82 -6.46 -8.35 4.60
C PHE A 82 -5.41 -8.14 5.70
N THR A 83 -4.77 -9.23 6.13
CA THR A 83 -3.71 -9.20 7.14
C THR A 83 -2.36 -9.47 6.50
N VAL A 84 -1.46 -8.48 6.55
CA VAL A 84 -0.07 -8.64 6.12
C VAL A 84 0.79 -8.90 7.36
N GLN A 85 1.56 -9.99 7.37
CA GLN A 85 2.59 -10.25 8.36
C GLN A 85 3.95 -10.30 7.68
N ILE A 86 4.86 -9.38 8.02
CA ILE A 86 6.24 -9.42 7.55
C ILE A 86 7.09 -10.09 8.62
N ARG A 87 7.74 -11.19 8.24
CA ARG A 87 8.70 -11.89 9.08
C ARG A 87 10.09 -11.38 8.73
N SER A 88 10.79 -10.86 9.73
CA SER A 88 12.21 -10.52 9.64
C SER A 88 13.02 -11.77 9.28
N VAL A 89 13.96 -11.63 8.34
CA VAL A 89 15.00 -12.63 8.08
C VAL A 89 16.30 -12.04 8.60
N THR A 90 16.76 -12.48 9.77
CA THR A 90 18.10 -12.20 10.25
C THR A 90 19.10 -13.05 9.48
N ARG A 91 20.14 -12.42 8.90
CA ARG A 91 21.33 -13.15 8.46
C ARG A 91 22.13 -13.52 9.70
N GLY A 92 22.29 -14.83 9.94
CA GLY A 92 23.25 -15.36 10.91
C GLY A 92 24.68 -15.17 10.43
#